data_AF-A0A2V2YT40-F1
#
_entry.id   AF-A0A2V2YT40-F1
#
_cell.length_a   1.000
_cell.length_b   1.000
_cell.length_c   1.000
_cell.angle_alpha   90.00
_cell.angle_beta   90.00
_cell.angle_gamma   90.00
#
_symmetry.space_group_name_H-M   'P 1'
#
loop_
_entity.id
_entity.type
_entity.pdbx_description
1 polymer ?
#
loop_
_entity_poly.entity_id
_entity_poly.type
_entity_poly.pdbx_seq_one_letter_code
_entity_poly.pdbx_strand_id
1 'polypeptide(L)'
;MDSTNKLIRSSINKIPQLTLLFWIMKIAATTLGETGSDLFTVPGSEDNYLIPFLFFIGIFIVFLGIQLFVKTYIPPVYWVVITSTSLAGTAFSDYMDRSLGLGYMKGSALLVGLLIVIFLFWYFTEPTLNVKHIETKRVEVLYWIAILVSNTLGTAAGDFLSHKEEGVGKLAGGGSFLEQGLGLTIAQGAMLTGGLIVLVLLAYWFTAINRVVLFWVAFVLTRPFGATFGDYLIKPQDKGGLGLENGTQIASGVLLAVLVICIIIQYAAPKRSIPSAEVAS
;
A
#
# COMPACT_ATOMS: atom_id res chain seq x y z
N MET A 1 -20.35 34.19 20.50
CA MET A 1 -19.39 34.34 19.38
C MET A 1 -18.04 33.63 19.63
N ASP A 2 -17.96 32.65 20.54
CA ASP A 2 -16.68 32.03 20.95
C ASP A 2 -16.63 30.50 20.72
N SER A 3 -17.77 29.87 20.40
CA SER A 3 -17.87 28.43 20.10
C SER A 3 -17.55 28.10 18.63
N THR A 4 -17.89 29.01 17.69
CA THR A 4 -17.69 28.79 16.24
C THR A 4 -16.21 28.88 15.84
N ASN A 5 -15.41 29.72 16.51
CA ASN A 5 -13.96 29.82 16.27
C ASN A 5 -13.16 28.64 16.85
N LYS A 6 -13.74 27.84 17.75
CA LYS A 6 -13.13 26.61 18.25
C LYS A 6 -13.28 25.44 17.27
N LEU A 7 -14.35 25.42 16.47
CA LEU A 7 -14.59 24.39 15.44
C LEU A 7 -13.70 24.54 14.20
N ILE A 8 -13.08 25.71 14.00
CA ILE A 8 -12.16 25.99 12.88
C ILE A 8 -10.68 25.78 13.28
N ARG A 9 -10.38 25.66 14.58
CA ARG A 9 -9.01 25.48 15.07
C ARG A 9 -8.58 24.00 15.06
N SER A 10 -7.84 23.68 14.01
CA SER A 10 -6.92 22.55 13.85
C SER A 10 -7.53 21.14 13.77
N SER A 11 -8.08 20.80 12.60
CA SER A 11 -7.86 19.44 12.10
C SER A 11 -6.34 19.28 11.93
N ILE A 12 -5.69 18.56 12.84
CA ILE A 12 -4.29 18.18 12.67
C ILE A 12 -4.26 17.16 11.54
N ASN A 13 -4.24 17.64 10.30
CA ASN A 13 -4.10 16.78 9.14
C ASN A 13 -2.65 16.32 9.10
N LYS A 14 -2.41 15.07 9.52
CA LYS A 14 -1.11 14.40 9.40
C LYS A 14 -0.93 13.70 8.05
N ILE A 15 -1.87 13.89 7.13
CA ILE A 15 -1.97 13.15 5.87
C ILE A 15 -1.90 14.13 4.70
N PRO A 16 -1.26 13.76 3.58
CA PRO A 16 -1.18 14.60 2.38
C PRO A 16 -2.55 14.97 1.82
N GLN A 17 -2.57 16.09 1.10
CA GLN A 17 -3.68 16.41 0.21
C GLN A 17 -3.78 15.34 -0.90
N LEU A 18 -5.00 14.88 -1.17
CA LEU A 18 -5.30 13.87 -2.19
C LEU A 18 -5.24 14.46 -3.60
N THR A 19 -4.04 14.87 -4.04
CA THR A 19 -3.78 15.41 -5.37
C THR A 19 -3.31 14.31 -6.33
N LEU A 20 -3.13 14.65 -7.61
CA LEU A 20 -2.50 13.73 -8.57
C LEU A 20 -1.11 13.26 -8.10
N LEU A 21 -0.33 14.17 -7.50
CA LEU A 21 1.00 13.85 -6.97
C LEU A 21 0.93 12.78 -5.87
N PHE A 22 -0.10 12.82 -5.01
CA PHE A 22 -0.31 11.78 -4.01
C PHE A 22 -0.47 10.40 -4.64
N TRP A 23 -1.27 10.28 -5.70
CA TRP A 23 -1.50 8.99 -6.37
C TRP A 23 -0.25 8.49 -7.10
N ILE A 24 0.50 9.38 -7.75
CA ILE A 24 1.79 9.02 -8.38
C ILE A 24 2.75 8.47 -7.33
N MET A 25 2.92 9.18 -6.21
CA MET A 25 3.81 8.75 -5.13
C MET A 25 3.31 7.46 -4.46
N LYS A 26 1.99 7.28 -4.32
CA LYS A 26 1.41 6.04 -3.75
C LYS A 26 1.68 4.85 -4.66
N ILE A 27 1.49 4.99 -5.97
CA ILE A 27 1.84 3.94 -6.93
C ILE A 27 3.34 3.67 -6.88
N ALA A 28 4.20 4.69 -6.93
CA ALA A 28 5.64 4.51 -6.85
C ALA A 28 6.10 3.81 -5.56
N ALA A 29 5.52 4.16 -4.40
CA ALA A 29 5.82 3.53 -3.11
C ALA A 29 5.29 2.09 -3.01
N THR A 30 4.17 1.78 -3.66
CA THR A 30 3.64 0.42 -3.71
C THR A 30 4.47 -0.46 -4.62
N THR A 31 4.76 -0.01 -5.84
CA THR A 31 5.67 -0.71 -6.76
C THR A 31 7.07 -0.89 -6.15
N LEU A 32 7.63 0.14 -5.51
CA LEU A 32 8.93 0.03 -4.82
C LEU A 32 8.89 -0.96 -3.66
N GLY A 33 7.75 -1.04 -2.94
CA GLY A 33 7.59 -2.00 -1.86
C GLY A 33 7.72 -3.44 -2.36
N GLU A 34 7.14 -3.72 -3.52
CA GLU A 34 7.25 -5.03 -4.17
C GLU A 34 8.68 -5.31 -4.62
N THR A 35 9.18 -4.49 -5.55
CA THR A 35 10.49 -4.73 -6.15
C THR A 35 11.62 -4.62 -5.12
N GLY A 36 11.49 -3.74 -4.13
CA GLY A 36 12.48 -3.54 -3.08
C GLY A 36 12.48 -4.65 -2.03
N SER A 37 11.33 -5.26 -1.72
CA SER A 37 11.28 -6.44 -0.86
C SER A 37 11.87 -7.65 -1.58
N ASP A 38 11.53 -7.83 -2.86
CA ASP A 38 12.09 -8.87 -3.73
C ASP A 38 13.62 -8.79 -3.88
N LEU A 39 14.19 -7.58 -3.89
CA LEU A 39 15.65 -7.41 -3.88
C LEU A 39 16.33 -7.97 -2.62
N PHE A 40 15.63 -7.95 -1.49
CA PHE A 40 16.16 -8.41 -0.21
C PHE A 40 16.05 -9.93 -0.06
N THR A 41 15.10 -10.56 -0.76
CA THR A 41 14.97 -12.01 -0.86
C THR A 41 15.96 -12.53 -1.91
N VAL A 42 17.17 -12.86 -1.47
CA VAL A 42 18.28 -13.24 -2.36
C VAL A 42 18.00 -14.60 -3.05
N PRO A 43 18.31 -14.76 -4.35
CA PRO A 43 18.27 -16.07 -5.02
C PRO A 43 19.11 -17.11 -4.27
N GLY A 44 18.50 -18.21 -3.85
CA GLY A 44 19.14 -19.25 -3.03
C GLY A 44 18.77 -19.23 -1.53
N SER A 45 18.03 -18.22 -1.06
CA SER A 45 17.36 -18.22 0.26
C SER A 45 15.84 -18.34 0.14
N GLU A 46 15.38 -19.06 -0.89
CA GLU A 46 13.94 -19.24 -1.22
C GLU A 46 13.14 -19.89 -0.09
N ASP A 47 13.82 -20.46 0.91
CA ASP A 47 13.20 -21.09 2.07
C ASP A 47 13.17 -20.18 3.32
N ASN A 48 13.55 -18.90 3.24
CA ASN A 48 13.59 -18.03 4.43
C ASN A 48 13.03 -16.62 4.21
N TYR A 49 11.71 -16.54 4.17
CA TYR A 49 10.98 -15.25 4.14
C TYR A 49 10.80 -14.62 5.53
N LEU A 50 11.11 -15.35 6.61
CA LEU A 50 11.01 -14.84 7.98
C LEU A 50 12.02 -13.70 8.23
N ILE A 51 13.26 -13.83 7.76
CA ILE A 51 14.30 -12.80 7.97
C ILE A 51 13.91 -11.48 7.26
N PRO A 52 13.58 -11.46 5.95
CA PRO A 52 13.08 -10.26 5.29
C PRO A 52 11.88 -9.64 6.00
N PHE A 53 10.91 -10.46 6.43
CA PHE A 53 9.74 -9.99 7.16
C PHE A 53 10.13 -9.28 8.46
N LEU A 54 10.93 -9.92 9.32
CA LEU A 54 11.38 -9.35 10.59
C LEU A 54 12.19 -8.05 10.41
N PHE A 55 13.01 -8.00 9.35
CA PHE A 55 13.77 -6.80 9.01
C PHE A 55 12.87 -5.63 8.62
N PHE A 56 11.98 -5.83 7.65
CA PHE A 56 11.12 -4.74 7.16
C PHE A 56 10.04 -4.33 8.17
N ILE A 57 9.47 -5.27 8.93
CA ILE A 57 8.52 -4.91 9.99
C ILE A 57 9.21 -4.12 11.11
N GLY A 58 10.46 -4.44 11.44
CA GLY A 58 11.26 -3.66 12.39
C GLY A 58 11.47 -2.22 11.91
N ILE A 59 11.86 -2.03 10.65
CA ILE A 59 11.99 -0.71 10.02
C ILE A 59 10.66 0.05 10.05
N PHE A 60 9.57 -0.61 9.68
CA PHE A 60 8.24 -0.01 9.71
C PHE A 60 7.84 0.46 11.12
N ILE A 61 8.05 -0.37 12.15
CA ILE A 61 7.72 -0.03 13.54
C ILE A 61 8.52 1.20 14.01
N VAL A 62 9.80 1.30 13.66
CA VAL A 62 10.64 2.48 14.00
C VAL A 62 10.08 3.75 13.36
N PHE A 63 9.80 3.74 12.06
CA PHE A 63 9.26 4.91 11.37
C PHE A 63 7.83 5.25 11.77
N LEU A 64 6.99 4.25 12.01
CA LEU A 64 5.67 4.42 12.58
C LEU A 64 5.76 5.09 13.96
N GLY A 65 6.68 4.64 14.81
CA GLY A 65 6.96 5.27 16.10
C GLY A 65 7.20 6.77 15.94
N ILE A 66 8.11 7.16 15.04
CA ILE A 66 8.39 8.58 14.73
C ILE A 66 7.11 9.32 14.28
N GLN A 67 6.35 8.74 13.35
CA GLN A 67 5.10 9.33 12.83
C GLN A 67 4.05 9.59 13.94
N LEU A 68 3.91 8.66 14.89
CA LEU A 68 2.97 8.80 16.01
C LEU A 68 3.34 9.96 16.96
N PHE A 69 4.61 10.36 17.03
CA PHE A 69 5.07 11.52 17.81
C PHE A 69 4.97 12.85 17.05
N VAL A 70 5.01 12.81 15.71
CA VAL A 70 4.90 14.00 14.87
C VAL A 70 3.50 14.59 14.96
N LYS A 71 3.39 15.90 15.25
CA LYS A 71 2.12 16.62 15.46
C LYS A 71 1.56 17.31 14.21
N THR A 72 2.25 17.28 13.09
CA THR A 72 1.84 17.95 11.83
C THR A 72 2.25 17.12 10.64
N TYR A 73 1.58 17.23 9.50
CA TYR A 73 2.06 16.57 8.29
C TYR A 73 3.49 17.00 7.92
N ILE A 74 4.41 16.03 7.91
CA ILE A 74 5.78 16.17 7.41
C ILE A 74 5.93 15.19 6.24
N PRO A 75 5.99 15.66 4.98
CA PRO A 75 5.97 14.78 3.81
C PRO A 75 7.01 13.66 3.84
N PRO A 76 8.30 13.92 4.15
CA PRO A 76 9.29 12.86 4.23
C PRO A 76 8.93 11.76 5.24
N VAL A 77 8.47 12.12 6.44
CA VAL A 77 8.13 11.14 7.49
C VAL A 77 6.97 10.26 7.03
N TYR A 78 5.89 10.89 6.52
CA TYR A 78 4.72 10.17 6.05
C TYR A 78 5.07 9.19 4.92
N TRP A 79 5.82 9.64 3.91
CA TRP A 79 6.16 8.80 2.77
C TRP A 79 7.15 7.70 3.12
N VAL A 80 8.06 7.92 4.05
CA VAL A 80 8.93 6.85 4.57
C VAL A 80 8.11 5.80 5.32
N VAL A 81 7.10 6.20 6.10
CA VAL A 81 6.19 5.23 6.75
C VAL A 81 5.42 4.46 5.70
N ILE A 82 4.86 5.13 4.68
CA ILE A 82 4.13 4.49 3.57
C ILE A 82 5.01 3.52 2.78
N THR A 83 6.25 3.87 2.48
CA THR A 83 7.17 2.99 1.74
C THR A 83 7.62 1.81 2.61
N SER A 84 7.93 2.03 3.89
CA SER A 84 8.32 0.95 4.80
C SER A 84 7.19 -0.02 5.11
N THR A 85 5.95 0.44 5.27
CA THR A 85 4.78 -0.47 5.39
C THR A 85 4.51 -1.24 4.10
N SER A 86 4.85 -0.66 2.95
CA SER A 86 4.74 -1.31 1.65
C SER A 86 5.73 -2.47 1.52
N LEU A 87 7.00 -2.24 1.88
CA LEU A 87 8.05 -3.26 1.96
C LEU A 87 7.69 -4.36 2.98
N ALA A 88 7.28 -3.97 4.19
CA ALA A 88 6.88 -4.91 5.23
C ALA A 88 5.65 -5.73 4.82
N GLY A 89 4.72 -5.14 4.06
CA GLY A 89 3.55 -5.81 3.53
C GLY A 89 3.90 -6.91 2.53
N THR A 90 4.79 -6.64 1.55
CA THR A 90 5.28 -7.70 0.63
C THR A 90 5.94 -8.82 1.41
N ALA A 91 6.93 -8.49 2.26
CA ALA A 91 7.67 -9.51 3.00
C ALA A 91 6.78 -10.35 3.92
N PHE A 92 5.74 -9.74 4.51
CA PHE A 92 4.78 -10.48 5.32
C PHE A 92 3.89 -11.39 4.46
N SER A 93 3.46 -10.93 3.28
CA SER A 93 2.70 -11.74 2.32
C SER A 93 3.50 -12.97 1.91
N ASP A 94 4.74 -12.78 1.48
CA ASP A 94 5.63 -13.88 1.10
C ASP A 94 5.85 -14.87 2.24
N TYR A 95 6.08 -14.36 3.46
CA TYR A 95 6.23 -15.21 4.64
C TYR A 95 4.97 -16.05 4.91
N MET A 96 3.80 -15.42 4.83
CA MET A 96 2.51 -16.07 5.07
C MET A 96 2.19 -17.12 4.00
N ASP A 97 2.35 -16.77 2.74
CA ASP A 97 1.95 -17.63 1.63
C ASP A 97 2.94 -18.76 1.40
N ARG A 98 4.25 -18.48 1.49
CA ARG A 98 5.31 -19.43 1.14
C ARG A 98 5.93 -20.14 2.34
N SER A 99 6.23 -19.42 3.43
CA SER A 99 6.86 -20.05 4.62
C SER A 99 5.84 -20.72 5.53
N LEU A 100 4.68 -20.11 5.77
CA LEU A 100 3.61 -20.72 6.57
C LEU A 100 2.72 -21.67 5.75
N GLY A 101 2.84 -21.66 4.42
CA GLY A 101 2.14 -22.60 3.55
C GLY A 101 0.66 -22.33 3.37
N LEU A 102 0.20 -21.10 3.62
CA LEU A 102 -1.20 -20.76 3.40
C LEU A 102 -1.54 -20.76 1.91
N GLY A 103 -0.58 -20.40 1.06
CA GLY A 103 -0.79 -20.17 -0.37
C GLY A 103 -1.67 -18.95 -0.64
N TYR A 104 -1.55 -18.41 -1.85
CA TYR A 104 -2.09 -17.10 -2.20
C TYR A 104 -3.60 -16.96 -2.05
N MET A 105 -4.38 -18.01 -2.37
CA MET A 105 -5.84 -17.96 -2.22
C MET A 105 -6.27 -17.85 -0.75
N LYS A 106 -5.77 -18.73 0.13
CA LYS A 106 -6.17 -18.73 1.55
C LYS A 106 -5.58 -17.51 2.26
N GLY A 107 -4.34 -17.14 1.95
CA GLY A 107 -3.71 -15.93 2.44
C GLY A 107 -4.52 -14.68 2.10
N SER A 108 -4.89 -14.51 0.83
CA SER A 108 -5.74 -13.42 0.37
C SER A 108 -7.10 -13.42 1.07
N ALA A 109 -7.79 -14.56 1.15
CA ALA A 109 -9.11 -14.66 1.81
C ALA A 109 -9.05 -14.29 3.30
N LEU A 110 -8.02 -14.75 4.01
CA LEU A 110 -7.78 -14.40 5.41
C LEU A 110 -7.54 -12.89 5.57
N LEU A 111 -6.71 -12.30 4.71
CA LEU A 111 -6.39 -10.87 4.76
C LEU A 111 -7.58 -9.99 4.38
N VAL A 112 -8.44 -10.41 3.43
CA VAL A 112 -9.72 -9.75 3.14
C VAL A 112 -10.62 -9.77 4.38
N GLY A 113 -10.77 -10.93 5.02
CA GLY A 113 -11.56 -11.07 6.23
C GLY A 113 -11.06 -10.17 7.36
N LEU A 114 -9.75 -10.15 7.59
CA LEU A 114 -9.11 -9.30 8.58
C LEU A 114 -9.31 -7.81 8.29
N LEU A 115 -9.17 -7.39 7.03
CA LEU A 115 -9.38 -6.00 6.62
C LEU A 115 -10.84 -5.56 6.80
N ILE A 116 -11.81 -6.45 6.50
CA ILE A 116 -13.23 -6.20 6.77
C ILE A 116 -13.48 -6.03 8.27
N VAL A 117 -12.92 -6.91 9.11
CA VAL A 117 -13.04 -6.80 10.57
C VAL A 117 -12.47 -5.48 11.09
N ILE A 118 -11.32 -5.05 10.57
CA ILE A 118 -10.71 -3.77 10.93
C ILE A 118 -11.61 -2.59 10.54
N PHE A 119 -12.15 -2.59 9.31
CA PHE A 119 -13.05 -1.52 8.87
C PHE A 119 -14.38 -1.52 9.62
N LEU A 120 -14.95 -2.68 9.94
CA LEU A 120 -16.15 -2.79 10.77
C LEU A 120 -15.88 -2.27 12.17
N PHE A 121 -14.80 -2.71 12.80
CA PHE A 121 -14.39 -2.21 14.11
C PHE A 121 -14.23 -0.69 14.08
N TRP A 122 -13.52 -0.15 13.09
CA TRP A 122 -13.36 1.30 12.93
C TRP A 122 -14.72 2.00 12.75
N TYR A 123 -15.59 1.47 11.90
CA TYR A 123 -16.92 2.03 11.66
C TYR A 123 -17.79 2.08 12.93
N PHE A 124 -17.66 1.11 13.83
CA PHE A 124 -18.40 1.09 15.09
C PHE A 124 -17.75 1.91 16.21
N THR A 125 -16.43 2.07 16.20
CA THR A 125 -15.73 2.82 17.25
C THR A 125 -15.61 4.31 16.97
N GLU A 126 -15.60 4.73 15.70
CA GLU A 126 -15.38 6.13 15.32
C GLU A 126 -16.52 6.65 14.42
N PRO A 127 -16.92 7.93 14.56
CA PRO A 127 -18.05 8.48 13.82
C PRO A 127 -17.84 8.55 12.29
N THR A 128 -16.59 8.58 11.83
CA THR A 128 -16.26 8.69 10.41
C THR A 128 -15.02 7.88 10.03
N LEU A 129 -15.09 7.18 8.88
CA LEU A 129 -13.92 6.60 8.21
C LEU A 129 -13.08 7.67 7.45
N ASN A 130 -13.27 8.94 7.80
CA ASN A 130 -12.68 10.05 7.09
C ASN A 130 -11.23 10.23 7.53
N VAL A 131 -10.33 9.90 6.61
CA VAL A 131 -8.88 9.96 6.79
C VAL A 131 -8.39 11.38 7.10
N LYS A 132 -9.19 12.44 6.81
CA LYS A 132 -8.84 13.83 7.14
C LYS A 132 -8.98 14.21 8.62
N HIS A 133 -9.55 13.33 9.45
CA HIS A 133 -9.79 13.58 10.88
C HIS A 133 -9.19 12.45 11.74
N ILE A 134 -7.87 12.32 11.72
CA ILE A 134 -7.16 11.46 12.68
C ILE A 134 -6.82 12.30 13.92
N GLU A 135 -7.77 12.37 14.85
CA GLU A 135 -7.66 13.24 16.02
C GLU A 135 -6.96 12.57 17.21
N THR A 136 -6.97 11.24 17.29
CA THR A 136 -6.40 10.49 18.41
C THR A 136 -5.33 9.49 17.95
N LYS A 137 -4.36 9.21 18.83
CA LYS A 137 -3.33 8.19 18.58
C LYS A 137 -3.93 6.80 18.35
N ARG A 138 -5.09 6.50 18.96
CA ARG A 138 -5.78 5.21 18.79
C ARG A 138 -6.27 5.04 17.36
N VAL A 139 -6.90 6.07 16.81
CA VAL A 139 -7.34 6.09 15.40
C VAL A 139 -6.14 6.05 14.46
N GLU A 140 -5.06 6.74 14.80
CA GLU A 140 -3.82 6.73 13.99
C GLU A 140 -3.22 5.32 13.91
N VAL A 141 -3.15 4.60 15.03
CA VAL A 141 -2.67 3.21 15.07
C VAL A 141 -3.60 2.30 14.26
N LEU A 142 -4.92 2.43 14.40
CA LEU A 142 -5.89 1.64 13.63
C LEU A 142 -5.75 1.89 12.11
N TYR A 143 -5.54 3.14 11.71
CA TYR A 143 -5.25 3.52 10.33
C TYR A 143 -3.99 2.83 9.78
N TRP A 144 -2.88 2.85 10.54
CA TRP A 144 -1.64 2.22 10.09
C TRP A 144 -1.72 0.68 10.08
N ILE A 145 -2.48 0.07 10.99
CA ILE A 145 -2.80 -1.36 10.95
C ILE A 145 -3.60 -1.69 9.70
N ALA A 146 -4.65 -0.92 9.40
CA ALA A 146 -5.44 -1.10 8.18
C ALA A 146 -4.58 -0.99 6.91
N ILE A 147 -3.63 -0.04 6.89
CA ILE A 147 -2.66 0.10 5.79
C ILE A 147 -1.75 -1.12 5.69
N LEU A 148 -1.17 -1.60 6.79
CA LEU A 148 -0.28 -2.76 6.76
C LEU A 148 -1.02 -4.01 6.26
N VAL A 149 -2.23 -4.27 6.78
CA VAL A 149 -3.06 -5.40 6.34
C VAL A 149 -3.46 -5.24 4.87
N SER A 150 -3.85 -4.03 4.44
CA SER A 150 -4.14 -3.75 3.04
C SER A 150 -2.92 -3.92 2.14
N ASN A 151 -1.71 -3.59 2.61
CA ASN A 151 -0.49 -3.73 1.84
C ASN A 151 -0.12 -5.20 1.66
N THR A 152 -0.27 -5.98 2.72
CA THR A 152 -0.07 -7.43 2.73
C THR A 152 -1.10 -8.09 1.80
N LEU A 153 -2.37 -7.70 1.93
CA LEU A 153 -3.45 -8.19 1.07
C LEU A 153 -3.16 -7.89 -0.39
N GLY A 154 -2.65 -6.70 -0.70
CA GLY A 154 -2.44 -6.33 -2.08
C GLY A 154 -1.35 -7.14 -2.77
N THR A 155 -0.28 -7.49 -2.07
CA THR A 155 0.72 -8.44 -2.60
C THR A 155 0.11 -9.83 -2.76
N ALA A 156 -0.50 -10.39 -1.71
CA ALA A 156 -1.13 -11.72 -1.76
C ALA A 156 -2.17 -11.82 -2.89
N ALA A 157 -2.98 -10.79 -3.08
CA ALA A 157 -3.97 -10.72 -4.14
C ALA A 157 -3.33 -10.55 -5.52
N GLY A 158 -2.26 -9.76 -5.63
CA GLY A 158 -1.49 -9.62 -6.87
C GLY A 158 -0.87 -10.95 -7.31
N ASP A 159 -0.25 -11.66 -6.38
CA ASP A 159 0.31 -12.99 -6.58
C ASP A 159 -0.77 -14.02 -6.91
N PHE A 160 -1.89 -13.99 -6.18
CA PHE A 160 -3.05 -14.83 -6.47
C PHE A 160 -3.52 -14.66 -7.93
N LEU A 161 -3.54 -13.42 -8.45
CA LEU A 161 -3.93 -13.20 -9.85
C LEU A 161 -2.93 -13.80 -10.84
N SER A 162 -1.63 -13.66 -10.59
CA SER A 162 -0.55 -13.97 -11.55
C SER A 162 0.00 -15.40 -11.46
N HIS A 163 -0.29 -16.14 -10.39
CA HIS A 163 0.18 -17.51 -10.20
C HIS A 163 -0.79 -18.54 -10.79
N LYS A 164 -0.27 -19.74 -11.07
CA LYS A 164 -0.99 -20.83 -11.74
C LYS A 164 -2.24 -21.25 -10.97
N GLU A 165 -3.26 -21.71 -11.70
CA GLU A 165 -4.55 -22.14 -11.13
C GLU A 165 -4.40 -23.20 -10.05
N GLU A 166 -3.59 -24.23 -10.30
CA GLU A 166 -3.21 -25.22 -9.30
C GLU A 166 -1.73 -25.55 -9.40
N GLY A 167 -1.08 -25.60 -8.24
CA GLY A 167 0.33 -25.91 -8.08
C GLY A 167 0.62 -26.53 -6.72
N VAL A 168 1.84 -27.06 -6.61
CA VAL A 168 2.37 -27.54 -5.34
C VAL A 168 3.58 -26.68 -5.00
N GLY A 169 3.38 -25.79 -4.03
CA GLY A 169 4.45 -25.00 -3.44
C GLY A 169 5.27 -25.85 -2.47
N LYS A 170 6.53 -25.49 -2.26
CA LYS A 170 7.38 -26.10 -1.24
C LYS A 170 7.45 -25.19 -0.01
N LEU A 171 7.32 -25.78 1.16
CA LEU A 171 7.47 -25.06 2.41
C LEU A 171 8.95 -24.80 2.72
N ALA A 172 9.20 -23.64 3.29
CA ALA A 172 10.41 -23.35 4.04
C ALA A 172 10.66 -24.43 5.11
N GLY A 173 11.68 -25.28 4.92
CA GLY A 173 12.01 -26.38 5.84
C GLY A 173 11.48 -27.77 5.44
N GLY A 174 10.88 -27.90 4.26
CA GLY A 174 10.45 -29.17 3.69
C GLY A 174 8.97 -29.45 3.89
N GLY A 175 8.34 -30.04 2.86
CA GLY A 175 6.90 -30.25 2.79
C GLY A 175 6.29 -29.54 1.58
N SER A 176 5.04 -29.87 1.29
CA SER A 176 4.30 -29.38 0.13
C SER A 176 2.98 -28.78 0.57
N PHE A 177 2.61 -27.65 -0.02
CA PHE A 177 1.30 -27.04 0.19
C PHE A 177 0.62 -26.81 -1.16
N LEU A 178 -0.71 -26.78 -1.14
CA LEU A 178 -1.49 -26.45 -2.33
C LEU A 178 -1.41 -24.95 -2.58
N GLU A 179 -0.86 -24.59 -3.73
CA GLU A 179 -0.82 -23.24 -4.22
C GLU A 179 -1.94 -23.10 -5.25
N GLN A 180 -2.80 -22.10 -5.07
CA GLN A 180 -3.90 -21.81 -5.97
C GLN A 180 -3.86 -20.33 -6.31
N GLY A 181 -3.76 -20.04 -7.60
CA GLY A 181 -3.89 -18.72 -8.19
C GLY A 181 -5.04 -18.68 -9.20
N LEU A 182 -5.14 -17.59 -9.95
CA LEU A 182 -6.15 -17.39 -10.99
C LEU A 182 -5.62 -17.75 -12.38
N GLY A 183 -4.32 -18.02 -12.51
CA GLY A 183 -3.69 -18.43 -13.78
C GLY A 183 -3.49 -17.31 -14.79
N LEU A 184 -3.67 -16.04 -14.42
CA LEU A 184 -3.41 -14.93 -15.32
C LEU A 184 -1.89 -14.73 -15.49
N THR A 185 -1.48 -14.15 -16.61
CA THR A 185 -0.10 -13.65 -16.73
C THR A 185 0.09 -12.43 -15.85
N ILE A 186 1.34 -12.12 -15.47
CA ILE A 186 1.65 -10.91 -14.68
C ILE A 186 1.09 -9.65 -15.36
N ALA A 187 1.26 -9.53 -16.68
CA ALA A 187 0.70 -8.42 -17.46
C ALA A 187 -0.83 -8.34 -17.38
N GLN A 188 -1.53 -9.48 -17.45
CA GLN A 188 -2.99 -9.53 -17.30
C GLN A 188 -3.43 -9.13 -15.89
N GLY A 189 -2.72 -9.55 -14.85
CA GLY A 189 -2.95 -9.12 -13.47
C GLY A 189 -2.79 -7.60 -13.30
N ALA A 190 -1.74 -7.02 -13.88
CA ALA A 190 -1.51 -5.57 -13.88
C ALA A 190 -2.60 -4.80 -14.64
N MET A 191 -3.04 -5.31 -15.80
CA MET A 191 -4.13 -4.73 -16.57
C MET A 191 -5.46 -4.80 -15.83
N LEU A 192 -5.77 -5.92 -15.17
CA LEU A 192 -7.00 -6.08 -14.40
C LEU A 192 -7.05 -5.09 -13.23
N THR A 193 -6.01 -5.06 -12.41
CA THR A 193 -5.94 -4.18 -11.23
C THR A 193 -5.89 -2.71 -11.62
N GLY A 194 -5.13 -2.34 -12.66
CA GLY A 194 -5.13 -1.00 -13.22
C GLY A 194 -6.49 -0.60 -13.81
N GLY A 195 -7.15 -1.53 -14.52
CA GLY A 195 -8.51 -1.34 -15.05
C GLY A 195 -9.54 -1.10 -13.95
N LEU A 196 -9.45 -1.83 -12.83
CA LEU A 196 -10.30 -1.59 -11.66
C LEU A 196 -10.09 -0.19 -11.07
N ILE A 197 -8.85 0.31 -11.00
CA ILE A 197 -8.57 1.69 -10.57
C ILE A 197 -9.21 2.70 -11.54
N VAL A 198 -9.11 2.47 -12.85
CA VAL A 198 -9.77 3.31 -13.86
C VAL A 198 -11.29 3.29 -13.68
N LEU A 199 -11.89 2.13 -13.43
CA LEU A 199 -13.32 2.03 -13.15
C LEU A 199 -13.72 2.81 -11.89
N VAL A 200 -12.91 2.80 -10.85
CA VAL A 200 -13.14 3.62 -9.64
C VAL A 200 -13.04 5.11 -9.95
N LEU A 201 -12.09 5.53 -10.80
CA LEU A 201 -11.98 6.91 -11.28
C LEU A 201 -13.20 7.33 -12.12
N LEU A 202 -13.68 6.45 -13.00
CA LEU A 202 -14.90 6.68 -13.77
C LEU A 202 -16.11 6.78 -12.83
N ALA A 203 -16.24 5.87 -11.86
CA ALA A 203 -17.30 5.95 -10.85
C ALA A 203 -17.24 7.26 -10.05
N TYR A 204 -16.04 7.78 -9.76
CA TYR A 204 -15.87 9.06 -9.09
C TYR A 204 -16.43 10.24 -9.90
N TRP A 205 -16.29 10.24 -11.23
CA TRP A 205 -16.82 11.31 -12.10
C TRP A 205 -18.28 11.14 -12.50
N PHE A 206 -18.73 9.90 -12.71
CA PHE A 206 -20.03 9.61 -13.31
C PHE A 206 -21.10 9.14 -12.32
N THR A 207 -20.76 8.90 -11.05
CA THR A 207 -21.73 8.42 -10.04
C THR A 207 -21.74 9.27 -8.77
N ALA A 208 -22.83 9.13 -8.00
CA ALA A 208 -23.01 9.75 -6.69
C ALA A 208 -22.54 8.86 -5.51
N ILE A 209 -21.73 7.82 -5.78
CA ILE A 209 -21.19 6.95 -4.72
C ILE A 209 -20.35 7.79 -3.74
N ASN A 210 -20.44 7.44 -2.44
CA ASN A 210 -19.71 8.09 -1.37
C ASN A 210 -18.20 8.17 -1.66
N ARG A 211 -17.66 9.39 -1.66
CA ARG A 211 -16.27 9.69 -1.99
C ARG A 211 -15.27 9.04 -1.02
N VAL A 212 -15.65 8.83 0.23
CA VAL A 212 -14.81 8.14 1.23
C VAL A 212 -14.67 6.66 0.87
N VAL A 213 -15.75 6.02 0.42
CA VAL A 213 -15.73 4.62 -0.01
C VAL A 213 -14.88 4.46 -1.27
N LEU A 214 -15.11 5.29 -2.29
CA LEU A 214 -14.30 5.27 -3.52
C LEU A 214 -12.82 5.50 -3.24
N PHE A 215 -12.50 6.40 -2.29
CA PHE A 215 -11.13 6.60 -1.85
C PHE A 215 -10.52 5.33 -1.27
N TRP A 216 -11.19 4.67 -0.32
CA TRP A 216 -10.65 3.44 0.29
C TRP A 216 -10.52 2.32 -0.72
N VAL A 217 -11.49 2.14 -1.62
CA VAL A 217 -11.41 1.15 -2.69
C VAL A 217 -10.22 1.44 -3.62
N ALA A 218 -10.06 2.69 -4.09
CA ALA A 218 -8.90 3.06 -4.90
C ALA A 218 -7.59 2.85 -4.13
N PHE A 219 -7.54 3.28 -2.87
CA PHE A 219 -6.35 3.18 -2.03
C PHE A 219 -5.92 1.72 -1.84
N VAL A 220 -6.87 0.83 -1.53
CA VAL A 220 -6.60 -0.61 -1.39
C VAL A 220 -6.16 -1.20 -2.72
N LEU A 221 -6.84 -0.87 -3.83
CA LEU A 221 -6.52 -1.38 -5.18
C LEU A 221 -5.16 -0.91 -5.73
N THR A 222 -4.65 0.24 -5.29
CA THR A 222 -3.29 0.67 -5.71
C THR A 222 -2.21 -0.33 -5.29
N ARG A 223 -2.44 -1.13 -4.26
CA ARG A 223 -1.46 -2.11 -3.82
C ARG A 223 -1.37 -3.35 -4.72
N PRO A 224 -2.44 -4.10 -5.01
CA PRO A 224 -2.41 -5.16 -6.03
C PRO A 224 -1.87 -4.68 -7.37
N PHE A 225 -2.23 -3.46 -7.77
CA PHE A 225 -1.66 -2.85 -8.97
C PHE A 225 -0.16 -2.61 -8.84
N GLY A 226 0.31 -2.03 -7.73
CA GLY A 226 1.72 -1.81 -7.48
C GLY A 226 2.55 -3.11 -7.49
N ALA A 227 2.01 -4.19 -6.91
CA ALA A 227 2.65 -5.50 -6.90
C ALA A 227 2.74 -6.11 -8.31
N THR A 228 1.60 -6.29 -8.98
CA THR A 228 1.56 -6.85 -10.35
C THR A 228 2.30 -6.00 -11.38
N PHE A 229 2.27 -4.66 -11.25
CA PHE A 229 3.05 -3.76 -12.10
C PHE A 229 4.54 -3.83 -11.77
N GLY A 230 4.92 -3.96 -10.49
CA GLY A 230 6.30 -4.18 -10.08
C GLY A 230 6.86 -5.45 -10.70
N ASP A 231 6.14 -6.55 -10.54
CA ASP A 231 6.46 -7.83 -11.17
C ASP A 231 6.54 -7.73 -12.70
N TYR A 232 5.62 -7.00 -13.32
CA TYR A 232 5.68 -6.77 -14.76
C TYR A 232 6.99 -6.11 -15.18
N LEU A 233 7.52 -5.17 -14.38
CA LEU A 233 8.78 -4.49 -14.68
C LEU A 233 10.01 -5.39 -14.50
N ILE A 234 9.98 -6.33 -13.55
CA ILE A 234 11.19 -7.03 -13.07
C ILE A 234 11.27 -8.50 -13.48
N LYS A 235 10.14 -9.18 -13.70
CA LYS A 235 10.09 -10.62 -13.96
C LYS A 235 10.34 -10.92 -15.44
N PRO A 236 10.75 -12.16 -15.79
CA PRO A 236 11.06 -12.51 -17.17
C PRO A 236 9.81 -12.68 -18.06
N GLN A 237 10.02 -12.67 -19.38
CA GLN A 237 8.96 -12.64 -20.39
C GLN A 237 8.10 -13.91 -20.42
N ASP A 238 8.67 -15.05 -20.03
CA ASP A 238 7.97 -16.34 -19.91
C ASP A 238 6.85 -16.32 -18.87
N LYS A 239 6.98 -15.47 -17.83
CA LYS A 239 5.94 -15.22 -16.82
C LYS A 239 5.05 -14.01 -17.15
N GLY A 240 5.29 -13.35 -18.29
CA GLY A 240 4.56 -12.16 -18.72
C GLY A 240 5.10 -10.83 -18.17
N GLY A 241 6.35 -10.78 -17.72
CA GLY A 241 7.06 -9.53 -17.40
C GLY A 241 7.86 -8.97 -18.59
N LEU A 242 8.58 -7.86 -18.38
CA LEU A 242 9.36 -7.20 -19.43
C LEU A 242 10.66 -7.94 -19.78
N GLY A 243 11.22 -8.72 -18.85
CA GLY A 243 12.50 -9.42 -19.04
C GLY A 243 13.71 -8.52 -19.14
N LEU A 244 13.74 -7.43 -18.36
CA LEU A 244 14.90 -6.54 -18.29
C LEU A 244 16.07 -7.20 -17.54
N GLU A 245 17.27 -7.14 -18.12
CA GLU A 245 18.50 -7.49 -17.39
C GLU A 245 18.68 -6.56 -16.18
N ASN A 246 18.91 -7.13 -14.98
CA ASN A 246 18.93 -6.40 -13.71
C ASN A 246 17.64 -5.59 -13.42
N GLY A 247 16.50 -6.01 -13.98
CA GLY A 247 15.22 -5.31 -13.91
C GLY A 247 14.83 -4.89 -12.49
N THR A 248 15.02 -5.78 -11.50
CA THR A 248 14.69 -5.48 -10.10
C THR A 248 15.49 -4.32 -9.51
N GLN A 249 16.79 -4.25 -9.79
CA GLN A 249 17.67 -3.19 -9.28
C GLN A 249 17.35 -1.85 -9.95
N ILE A 250 17.19 -1.87 -11.28
CA ILE A 250 16.89 -0.68 -12.07
C ILE A 250 15.50 -0.12 -11.69
N ALA A 251 14.46 -0.96 -11.66
CA ALA A 251 13.12 -0.55 -11.31
C ALA A 251 13.06 0.05 -9.89
N SER A 252 13.66 -0.63 -8.90
CA SER A 252 13.69 -0.13 -7.52
C SER A 252 14.44 1.20 -7.42
N GLY A 253 15.58 1.35 -8.10
CA GLY A 253 16.34 2.60 -8.12
C GLY A 253 15.57 3.76 -8.74
N VAL A 254 14.90 3.52 -9.87
CA VAL A 254 14.06 4.53 -10.54
C VAL A 254 12.87 4.93 -9.67
N LEU A 255 12.16 3.97 -9.09
CA LEU A 255 10.99 4.24 -8.23
C LEU A 255 11.39 5.01 -6.96
N LEU A 256 12.53 4.66 -6.36
CA LEU A 256 13.09 5.41 -5.25
C LEU A 256 13.45 6.84 -5.65
N ALA A 257 14.09 7.04 -6.81
CA ALA A 257 14.42 8.37 -7.31
C ALA A 257 13.15 9.22 -7.55
N VAL A 258 12.11 8.64 -8.16
CA VAL A 258 10.81 9.30 -8.34
C VAL A 258 10.22 9.73 -7.00
N LEU A 259 10.21 8.83 -6.00
CA LEU A 259 9.71 9.17 -4.67
C LEU A 259 10.49 10.31 -4.02
N VAL A 260 11.83 10.25 -4.05
CA VAL A 260 12.69 11.30 -3.48
C VAL A 260 12.44 12.64 -4.16
N ILE A 261 12.39 12.68 -5.49
CA ILE A 261 12.10 13.90 -6.25
C ILE A 261 10.72 14.46 -5.89
N CYS A 262 9.69 13.60 -5.85
CA CYS A 262 8.34 14.05 -5.48
C CYS A 262 8.25 14.54 -4.03
N ILE A 263 8.98 13.92 -3.10
CA ILE A 263 9.09 14.39 -1.70
C ILE A 263 9.75 15.77 -1.65
N ILE A 264 10.84 15.98 -2.40
CA ILE A 264 11.53 17.28 -2.48
C ILE A 264 10.58 18.34 -3.04
N ILE A 265 9.87 18.05 -4.13
CA ILE A 265 8.86 18.96 -4.71
C ILE A 265 7.77 19.30 -3.69
N GLN A 266 7.25 18.29 -2.97
CA GLN A 266 6.19 18.49 -1.99
C GLN A 266 6.67 19.29 -0.77
N TYR A 267 7.93 19.14 -0.38
CA TYR A 267 8.53 19.88 0.73
C TYR A 267 8.89 21.32 0.34
N ALA A 268 9.34 21.53 -0.91
CA ALA A 268 9.70 22.84 -1.44
C ALA A 268 8.48 23.66 -1.91
N ALA A 269 7.34 23.02 -2.17
CA ALA A 269 6.11 23.71 -2.57
C ALA A 269 5.70 24.74 -1.51
N PRO A 270 5.39 26.00 -1.90
CA PRO A 270 4.93 27.02 -0.96
C PRO A 270 3.69 26.50 -0.23
N LYS A 271 3.67 26.65 1.10
CA LYS A 271 2.44 26.46 1.88
C LYS A 271 1.43 27.48 1.36
N ARG A 272 0.53 27.07 0.44
CA ARG A 272 -0.56 27.93 -0.01
C ARG A 272 -1.33 28.36 1.24
N SER A 273 -1.25 29.64 1.58
CA SER A 273 -2.17 30.24 2.53
C SER A 273 -3.57 29.99 2.01
N ILE A 274 -4.40 29.39 2.85
CA ILE A 274 -5.84 29.36 2.60
C ILE A 274 -6.24 30.84 2.46
N PRO A 275 -6.85 31.27 1.33
CA PRO A 275 -7.38 32.62 1.25
C PRO A 275 -8.35 32.77 2.42
N SER A 276 -8.02 33.68 3.33
CA SER A 276 -8.99 34.17 4.31
C SER A 276 -10.18 34.64 3.49
N ALA A 277 -11.30 33.92 3.59
CA ALA A 277 -12.55 34.33 2.98
C ALA A 277 -12.77 35.78 3.38
N GLU A 278 -12.67 36.65 2.38
CA GLU A 278 -12.89 38.07 2.50
C GLU A 278 -14.30 38.21 3.07
N VAL A 279 -14.39 38.82 4.26
CA VAL A 279 -15.65 39.17 4.89
C VAL A 279 -16.30 40.22 4.00
N ALA A 280 -17.09 39.74 3.03
CA ALA A 280 -18.05 40.58 2.34
C ALA A 280 -19.22 40.79 3.30
N SER A 281 -19.35 42.05 3.70
CA SER A 281 -20.40 42.70 4.49
C SER A 281 -21.81 42.21 4.20
#